data_AF-X0ZNU0-F1
#
_entry.id   AF-X0ZNU0-F1
#
_cell.length_a   1.000
_cell.length_b   1.000
_cell.length_c   1.000
_cell.angle_alpha   90.00
_cell.angle_beta   90.00
_cell.angle_gamma   90.00
#
_symmetry.space_group_name_H-M   'P 1'
#
loop_
_entity.id
_entity.type
_entity.pdbx_description
1 polymer ?
#
loop_
_entity_poly.entity_id
_entity_poly.type
_entity_poly.pdbx_seq_one_letter_code
_entity_poly.pdbx_strand_id
1 'polypeptide(L)'
;YIVDSTAAPVASIALVSTWIGYEVGLIGDAIEGTSVAMAPYTIVLYSIPYRFYSIFAIILVLAIALSGRDYGPMLKAEYRARTTGKVFADGATPLSGGSELKVLEGVPQKTMNMVVPIVVLVGVSIFGMWWTGGGTSAESFTAYGYIFNL
;
A
#
# COMPACT_ATOMS: atom_id res chain seq x y z
N TYR A 1 12.32 6.33 4.85
CA TYR A 1 11.52 6.38 6.08
C TYR A 1 10.38 7.38 5.95
N ILE A 2 10.64 8.70 5.92
CA ILE A 2 9.58 9.73 5.86
C ILE A 2 8.55 9.46 4.75
N VAL A 3 9.00 9.12 3.53
CA VAL A 3 8.10 8.81 2.40
C VAL A 3 7.23 7.58 2.64
N ASP A 4 7.81 6.52 3.22
CA ASP A 4 7.11 5.25 3.48
C ASP A 4 6.12 5.37 4.64
N SER A 5 6.56 6.01 5.74
CA SER A 5 5.74 6.29 6.93
C SER A 5 4.74 7.43 6.74
N THR A 6 4.71 8.08 5.56
CA THR A 6 3.62 8.97 5.17
C THR A 6 2.69 8.28 4.18
N ALA A 7 3.22 7.58 3.18
CA ALA A 7 2.40 6.90 2.18
C ALA A 7 1.40 5.91 2.79
N ALA A 8 1.85 4.95 3.61
CA ALA A 8 0.97 3.94 4.18
C ALA A 8 0.02 4.52 5.26
N PRO A 9 0.49 5.25 6.29
CA PRO A 9 -0.37 5.83 7.31
C PRO A 9 -1.42 6.82 6.80
N VAL A 10 -1.06 7.66 5.82
CA VAL A 10 -2.00 8.62 5.22
C VAL A 10 -3.06 7.87 4.42
N ALA A 11 -2.70 6.86 3.63
CA ALA A 11 -3.67 6.04 2.90
C ALA A 11 -4.69 5.36 3.83
N SER A 12 -4.25 4.97 5.04
CA SER A 12 -5.11 4.35 6.06
C SER A 12 -5.96 5.34 6.88
N ILE A 13 -5.65 6.63 6.92
CA ILE A 13 -6.46 7.63 7.67
C ILE A 13 -7.28 8.51 6.72
N ALA A 14 -6.86 8.63 5.46
CA ALA A 14 -7.59 9.38 4.43
C ALA A 14 -9.04 8.88 4.32
N LEU A 15 -10.00 9.79 4.47
CA LEU A 15 -11.43 9.47 4.42
C LEU A 15 -11.87 8.96 3.04
N VAL A 16 -11.15 9.35 2.00
CA VAL A 16 -11.38 8.90 0.62
C VAL A 16 -10.08 8.34 0.09
N SER A 17 -9.98 7.01 0.03
CA SER A 17 -8.87 6.29 -0.59
C SER A 17 -9.35 4.96 -1.17
N THR A 18 -8.58 4.39 -2.09
CA THR A 18 -8.86 3.04 -2.63
C THR A 18 -8.85 1.99 -1.52
N TRP A 19 -8.05 2.20 -0.47
CA TRP A 19 -7.99 1.31 0.69
C TRP A 19 -9.27 1.35 1.53
N ILE A 20 -9.84 2.53 1.79
CA ILE A 20 -11.14 2.65 2.48
C ILE A 20 -12.24 1.95 1.68
N GLY A 21 -12.26 2.09 0.36
CA GLY A 21 -13.24 1.39 -0.48
C GLY A 21 -13.18 -0.14 -0.32
N TYR A 22 -11.97 -0.69 -0.27
CA TYR A 22 -11.76 -2.12 -0.02
C TYR A 22 -12.20 -2.54 1.39
N GLU A 23 -11.84 -1.78 2.44
CA GLU A 23 -12.24 -2.07 3.82
C GLU A 23 -13.76 -2.00 4.02
N VAL A 24 -14.44 -1.02 3.41
CA VAL A 24 -15.90 -0.88 3.46
C VAL A 24 -16.58 -2.11 2.84
N GLY A 25 -16.05 -2.60 1.72
CA GLY A 25 -16.54 -3.84 1.08
C GLY A 25 -16.38 -5.04 2.00
N LEU A 26 -15.17 -5.28 2.51
CA LEU A 26 -14.89 -6.39 3.42
C LEU A 26 -15.73 -6.36 4.70
N ILE A 27 -15.93 -5.17 5.27
CA ILE A 27 -16.77 -5.01 6.47
C ILE A 27 -18.22 -5.26 6.11
N GLY A 28 -18.69 -4.79 4.95
CA GLY A 28 -20.02 -5.11 4.42
C GLY A 28 -20.27 -6.60 4.37
N ASP A 29 -19.36 -7.33 3.73
CA ASP A 29 -19.43 -8.80 3.62
C ASP A 29 -19.34 -9.47 5.01
N ALA A 30 -18.55 -8.91 5.93
CA ALA A 30 -18.37 -9.49 7.27
C ALA A 30 -19.55 -9.25 8.22
N ILE A 31 -20.30 -8.16 8.05
CA ILE A 31 -21.49 -7.86 8.88
C ILE A 31 -22.79 -8.39 8.27
N GLU A 32 -22.76 -8.86 7.02
CA GLU A 32 -23.91 -9.49 6.37
C GLU A 32 -24.40 -10.69 7.20
N GLY A 33 -25.69 -10.69 7.55
CA GLY A 33 -26.30 -11.73 8.40
C GLY A 33 -26.03 -11.59 9.91
N THR A 34 -25.34 -10.54 10.36
CA THR A 34 -25.15 -10.22 11.79
C THR A 34 -26.20 -9.23 12.29
N SER A 35 -26.31 -9.05 13.61
CA SER A 35 -27.21 -8.06 14.25
C SER A 35 -26.65 -6.62 14.26
N VAL A 36 -25.54 -6.37 13.56
CA VAL A 36 -24.88 -5.05 13.53
C VAL A 36 -25.69 -4.10 12.65
N ALA A 37 -26.40 -3.17 13.27
CA ALA A 37 -27.25 -2.19 12.57
C ALA A 37 -26.47 -0.97 12.01
N MET A 38 -25.14 -1.03 11.97
CA MET A 38 -24.29 0.09 11.57
C MET A 38 -23.83 -0.05 10.13
N ALA A 39 -23.85 1.04 9.38
CA ALA A 39 -23.31 1.05 8.02
C ALA A 39 -21.81 0.72 8.03
N PRO A 40 -21.29 -0.12 7.10
CA PRO A 40 -19.87 -0.49 7.04
C PRO A 40 -18.93 0.71 7.04
N TYR A 41 -19.30 1.78 6.33
CA TYR A 41 -18.54 3.03 6.31
C TYR A 41 -18.42 3.69 7.68
N THR A 42 -19.50 3.68 8.47
CA THR A 42 -19.51 4.23 9.83
C THR A 42 -18.60 3.41 10.76
N ILE A 43 -18.56 2.08 10.59
CA ILE A 43 -17.65 1.20 11.33
C ILE A 43 -16.19 1.57 11.00
N VAL A 44 -15.87 1.79 9.72
CA VAL A 44 -14.53 2.26 9.32
C VAL A 44 -14.19 3.60 9.99
N LEU A 45 -15.11 4.57 10.02
CA LEU A 45 -14.87 5.85 10.68
C LEU A 45 -14.59 5.71 12.19
N TYR A 46 -15.35 4.86 12.88
CA TYR A 46 -15.11 4.57 14.29
C TYR A 46 -13.81 3.79 14.54
N SER A 47 -13.28 3.10 13.53
CA SER A 47 -11.98 2.41 13.64
C SER A 47 -10.79 3.37 13.57
N ILE A 48 -10.94 4.57 12.99
CA ILE A 48 -9.84 5.52 12.75
C ILE A 48 -9.06 5.83 14.05
N PRO A 49 -9.69 6.15 15.19
CA PRO A 49 -8.98 6.41 16.44
C PRO A 49 -8.17 5.21 16.97
N TYR A 50 -8.53 3.99 16.58
CA TYR A 50 -7.83 2.76 16.97
C TYR A 50 -6.67 2.39 16.04
N ARG A 51 -6.42 3.18 14.98
CA ARG A 51 -5.28 3.01 14.07
C ARG A 51 -3.99 3.56 14.69
N PHE A 52 -3.61 3.01 15.85
CA PHE A 52 -2.48 3.47 16.66
C PHE A 52 -1.18 3.58 15.87
N TYR A 53 -0.88 2.59 15.02
CA TYR A 53 0.30 2.63 14.17
C TYR A 53 0.32 3.88 13.27
N SER A 54 -0.76 4.14 12.53
CA SER A 54 -0.81 5.26 11.59
C SER A 54 -0.76 6.61 12.30
N ILE A 55 -1.43 6.72 13.44
CA ILE A 55 -1.42 7.93 14.27
C ILE A 55 0.01 8.18 14.81
N PHE A 56 0.64 7.18 15.43
CA PHE A 56 1.99 7.34 15.98
C PHE A 56 3.04 7.56 14.90
N ALA A 57 2.91 6.93 13.74
CA ALA A 57 3.83 7.14 12.62
C ALA A 57 3.74 8.58 12.09
N ILE A 58 2.54 9.13 11.90
CA ILE A 58 2.37 10.53 11.47
C ILE A 58 2.93 11.49 12.52
N ILE A 59 2.65 11.26 13.81
CA ILE A 59 3.21 12.07 14.91
C ILE A 59 4.75 12.03 14.89
N LEU A 60 5.34 10.85 14.73
CA LEU A 60 6.79 10.67 14.68
C LEU A 60 7.40 11.36 13.46
N VAL A 61 6.76 11.28 12.29
CA VAL A 61 7.20 12.00 11.10
C VAL A 61 7.15 13.52 11.32
N LEU A 62 6.07 14.04 11.90
CA LEU A 62 5.96 15.46 12.24
C LEU A 62 7.05 15.88 13.24
N ALA A 63 7.30 15.07 14.27
CA ALA A 63 8.34 15.31 15.25
C ALA A 63 9.74 15.36 14.61
N ILE A 64 10.05 14.42 13.70
CA ILE A 64 11.32 14.40 12.96
C ILE A 64 11.42 15.62 12.02
N ALA A 65 10.36 15.94 11.29
CA ALA A 65 10.32 17.07 10.36
C ALA A 65 10.54 18.42 11.08
N LEU A 66 9.94 18.61 12.26
CA LEU A 66 10.08 19.83 13.05
C LEU A 66 11.41 19.90 13.81
N SER A 67 11.90 18.77 14.34
CA SER A 67 13.17 18.73 15.08
C SER A 67 14.39 18.74 14.16
N GLY A 68 14.22 18.38 12.89
CA GLY A 68 15.30 18.27 11.91
C GLY A 68 16.36 17.23 12.29
N ARG A 69 16.01 16.30 13.18
CA ARG A 69 16.90 15.25 13.70
C ARG A 69 16.25 13.89 13.54
N ASP A 70 16.99 12.99 12.90
CA ASP A 70 16.61 11.59 12.83
C ASP A 70 16.89 10.88 14.16
N TYR A 71 16.33 9.68 14.37
CA TYR A 71 16.55 8.88 15.58
C TYR A 71 17.19 7.53 15.27
N GLY A 72 17.97 7.00 16.24
CA GLY A 72 18.51 5.65 16.19
C GLY A 72 19.46 5.39 15.01
N PRO A 73 19.27 4.31 14.23
CA PRO A 73 20.08 4.02 13.04
C PRO A 73 20.01 5.12 11.97
N MET A 74 18.87 5.80 11.86
CA MET A 74 18.66 6.88 10.90
C MET A 74 19.52 8.10 11.26
N LEU A 75 19.63 8.43 12.55
CA LEU A 75 20.55 9.47 13.04
C LEU A 75 22.01 9.18 12.71
N LYS A 76 22.43 7.92 12.86
CA LYS A 76 23.81 7.51 12.50
C LYS A 76 24.07 7.68 11.00
N ALA A 77 23.08 7.38 10.17
CA ALA A 77 23.15 7.57 8.74
C ALA A 77 23.17 9.07 8.35
N GLU A 78 22.31 9.88 8.97
CA GLU A 78 22.26 11.33 8.81
C GLU A 78 23.60 11.99 9.18
N TYR A 79 24.12 11.67 10.38
CA TYR A 79 25.40 12.18 10.86
C TYR A 79 26.55 11.78 9.93
N ARG A 80 26.61 10.51 9.50
CA ARG A 80 27.62 10.05 8.53
C ARG A 80 27.53 10.85 7.25
N ALA A 81 26.34 10.97 6.66
CA ALA A 81 26.15 11.69 5.41
C ALA A 81 26.54 13.17 5.53
N ARG A 82 26.20 13.83 6.64
CA ARG A 82 26.53 15.24 6.89
C ARG A 82 27.99 15.50 7.22
N THR A 83 28.66 14.62 7.97
CA THR A 83 30.05 14.84 8.42
C THR A 83 31.08 14.32 7.44
N THR A 84 30.79 13.22 6.74
CA THR A 84 31.74 12.55 5.85
C THR A 84 31.37 12.67 4.37
N GLY A 85 30.18 13.19 4.04
CA GLY A 85 29.64 13.18 2.68
C GLY A 85 29.19 11.79 2.18
N LYS A 86 29.43 10.72 2.95
CA LYS A 86 29.10 9.34 2.56
C LYS A 86 27.61 9.02 2.80
N VAL A 87 26.82 9.08 1.74
CA VAL A 87 25.39 8.69 1.77
C VAL A 87 25.24 7.21 2.15
N PHE A 88 26.06 6.35 1.55
CA PHE A 88 26.08 4.91 1.83
C PHE A 88 27.06 4.57 2.96
N ALA A 89 26.72 3.55 3.76
CA ALA A 89 27.66 2.98 4.72
C ALA A 89 28.76 2.21 3.98
N ASP A 90 29.94 2.10 4.58
CA ASP A 90 31.04 1.31 4.01
C ASP A 90 30.60 -0.17 3.89
N GLY A 91 30.69 -0.73 2.69
CA GLY A 91 30.21 -2.09 2.38
C GLY A 91 28.71 -2.21 2.11
N ALA A 92 27.95 -1.11 2.07
CA ALA A 92 26.53 -1.17 1.72
C ALA A 92 26.31 -1.52 0.24
N THR A 93 25.34 -2.40 -0.02
CA THR A 93 24.81 -2.70 -1.36
C THR A 93 23.50 -1.93 -1.55
N PRO A 94 23.51 -0.76 -2.23
CA PRO A 94 22.31 0.04 -2.39
C PRO A 94 21.26 -0.72 -3.22
N LEU A 95 20.03 -0.76 -2.71
CA LEU A 95 18.89 -1.39 -3.39
C LEU A 95 18.51 -0.67 -4.69
N SER A 96 18.72 0.65 -4.74
CA SER A 96 18.51 1.48 -5.93
C SER A 96 19.24 2.82 -5.78
N GLY A 97 19.94 3.25 -6.83
CA GLY A 97 20.40 4.63 -7.01
C GLY A 97 21.76 5.03 -6.40
N GLY A 98 22.64 4.10 -6.01
CA GLY A 98 23.84 4.45 -5.23
C GLY A 98 25.21 4.03 -5.74
N SER A 99 25.25 3.15 -6.71
CA SER A 99 26.43 2.72 -7.43
C SER A 99 25.91 2.20 -8.75
N GLU A 100 26.72 2.28 -9.80
CA GLU A 100 26.42 1.66 -11.09
C GLU A 100 25.67 0.36 -10.82
N LEU A 101 24.41 0.29 -11.29
CA LEU A 101 23.65 -0.95 -11.22
C LEU A 101 24.62 -2.02 -11.67
N LYS A 102 25.02 -2.92 -10.76
CA LYS A 102 25.84 -4.08 -11.11
C LYS A 102 24.93 -4.97 -11.95
N VAL A 103 24.68 -4.55 -13.17
CA VAL A 103 24.17 -5.39 -14.23
C VAL A 103 25.25 -6.45 -14.34
N LEU A 104 24.90 -7.68 -14.02
CA LEU A 104 25.77 -8.83 -14.27
C LEU A 104 26.28 -8.72 -15.72
N GLU A 105 27.58 -8.52 -15.89
CA GLU A 105 28.20 -8.44 -17.21
C GLU A 105 27.87 -9.73 -17.97
N GLY A 106 27.35 -9.60 -19.19
CA GLY A 106 26.97 -10.75 -20.03
C GLY A 106 25.54 -11.25 -19.87
N VAL A 107 24.69 -10.64 -19.03
CA VAL A 107 23.24 -10.97 -19.04
C VAL A 107 22.56 -10.26 -20.21
N PRO A 108 21.92 -10.99 -21.15
CA PRO A 108 21.19 -10.35 -22.24
C PRO A 108 20.03 -9.56 -21.63
N GLN A 109 20.05 -8.24 -21.78
CA GLN A 109 18.98 -7.35 -21.34
C GLN A 109 17.76 -7.51 -22.26
N LYS A 110 17.06 -8.64 -22.11
CA LYS A 110 15.84 -8.92 -22.85
C LYS A 110 14.69 -8.21 -22.16
N THR A 111 14.05 -7.28 -22.88
CA THR A 111 12.79 -6.64 -22.46
C THR A 111 11.74 -7.66 -22.02
N MET A 112 11.79 -8.87 -22.59
CA MET A 112 10.94 -10.00 -22.24
C MET A 112 11.03 -10.42 -20.76
N ASN A 113 12.18 -10.23 -20.10
CA ASN A 113 12.36 -10.55 -18.67
C ASN A 113 11.56 -9.62 -17.75
N MET A 114 11.14 -8.44 -18.25
CA MET A 114 10.26 -7.52 -17.54
C MET A 114 8.81 -7.70 -18.00
N VAL A 115 8.59 -7.85 -19.32
CA VAL A 115 7.24 -7.92 -19.89
C VAL A 115 6.53 -9.21 -19.51
N VAL A 116 7.20 -10.38 -19.57
CA VAL A 116 6.55 -11.67 -19.28
C VAL A 116 6.03 -11.73 -17.85
N PRO A 117 6.82 -11.42 -16.79
CA PRO A 117 6.29 -11.44 -15.43
C PRO A 117 5.11 -10.48 -15.21
N ILE A 118 5.12 -9.30 -15.83
CA ILE A 118 4.01 -8.34 -15.73
C ILE A 118 2.75 -8.88 -16.41
N VAL A 119 2.86 -9.38 -17.64
CA VAL A 119 1.72 -9.93 -18.38
C VAL A 119 1.16 -11.16 -17.69
N VAL A 120 2.02 -12.05 -17.19
CA VAL A 120 1.61 -13.23 -16.42
C VAL A 120 0.93 -12.81 -15.12
N LEU A 121 1.48 -11.85 -14.37
CA LEU A 121 0.86 -11.33 -13.15
C LEU A 121 -0.54 -10.80 -13.42
N VAL A 122 -0.67 -9.89 -14.40
CA VAL A 122 -1.97 -9.29 -14.78
C VAL A 122 -2.94 -10.36 -15.27
N GLY A 123 -2.50 -11.28 -16.12
CA GLY A 123 -3.33 -12.35 -16.67
C GLY A 123 -3.84 -13.29 -15.58
N VAL A 124 -2.97 -13.73 -14.67
CA VAL A 124 -3.36 -14.59 -13.53
C VAL A 124 -4.27 -13.84 -12.56
N SER A 125 -4.03 -12.55 -12.30
CA SER A 125 -4.92 -11.75 -11.44
C SER A 125 -6.32 -11.60 -12.03
N ILE A 126 -6.44 -11.24 -13.31
CA ILE A 126 -7.74 -11.12 -13.99
C ILE A 126 -8.45 -12.47 -14.05
N PHE A 127 -7.73 -13.54 -14.38
CA PHE A 127 -8.27 -14.89 -14.39
C PHE A 127 -8.74 -15.32 -13.00
N GLY A 128 -7.94 -15.05 -11.96
CA GLY A 128 -8.28 -15.34 -10.58
C GLY A 128 -9.54 -14.62 -10.14
N MET A 129 -9.64 -13.31 -10.41
CA MET A 129 -10.84 -12.51 -10.14
C MET A 129 -12.07 -13.04 -10.88
N TRP A 130 -11.94 -13.41 -12.15
CA TRP A 130 -13.04 -14.00 -12.91
C TRP A 130 -13.47 -15.35 -12.34
N TRP A 131 -12.51 -16.21 -11.98
CA TRP A 131 -12.77 -17.53 -11.42
C TRP A 131 -13.43 -17.47 -10.05
N THR A 132 -12.91 -16.66 -9.13
CA THR A 132 -13.47 -16.50 -7.78
C THR A 132 -14.72 -15.64 -7.76
N GLY A 133 -14.91 -14.78 -8.76
CA GLY A 133 -16.07 -13.89 -8.92
C GLY A 133 -17.27 -14.54 -9.59
N GLY A 134 -17.30 -15.87 -9.77
CA GLY A 134 -18.45 -16.61 -10.29
C GLY A 134 -18.29 -17.15 -11.71
N GLY A 135 -17.19 -16.88 -12.41
CA GLY A 135 -16.85 -17.51 -13.70
C GLY A 135 -17.95 -17.37 -14.76
N THR A 136 -18.43 -18.49 -15.29
CA THR A 136 -19.57 -18.57 -16.23
C THR A 136 -20.94 -18.56 -15.55
N SER A 137 -20.98 -18.68 -14.23
CA SER A 137 -22.18 -18.66 -13.38
C SER A 137 -22.35 -17.34 -12.62
N ALA A 138 -21.51 -16.34 -12.89
CA ALA A 138 -21.61 -15.03 -12.26
C ALA A 138 -22.98 -14.43 -12.64
N GLU A 139 -23.89 -14.37 -11.66
CA GLU A 139 -25.06 -13.51 -11.80
C GLU A 139 -24.53 -12.09 -11.97
N SER A 140 -24.59 -11.60 -13.21
CA SER A 140 -24.20 -10.26 -13.57
C SER A 140 -24.79 -9.30 -12.54
N PHE A 141 -23.98 -8.36 -12.05
CA PHE A 141 -24.41 -7.16 -11.33
C PHE A 141 -25.50 -6.45 -12.17
N THR A 142 -26.73 -6.92 -12.08
CA THR A 142 -27.85 -6.41 -12.84
C THR A 142 -28.48 -5.32 -11.98
N ALA A 143 -27.74 -4.22 -11.86
CA ALA A 143 -28.23 -2.96 -11.30
C ALA A 143 -29.27 -2.29 -12.24
N TYR A 144 -30.22 -3.07 -12.75
CA TYR A 144 -31.32 -2.60 -13.60
C TYR A 144 -32.71 -3.09 -13.12
N GLY A 145 -32.79 -3.88 -12.04
CA GLY A 145 -34.06 -4.49 -11.59
C GLY A 145 -34.94 -3.69 -10.63
N TYR A 146 -34.40 -2.71 -9.89
CA TYR A 146 -35.17 -2.01 -8.83
C TYR A 146 -35.68 -0.61 -9.21
N ILE A 147 -35.45 -0.14 -10.45
CA ILE A 147 -35.91 1.19 -10.91
C ILE A 147 -37.20 1.10 -11.78
N PHE A 148 -37.64 -0.11 -12.15
CA PHE A 148 -38.85 -0.29 -12.97
C PHE A 148 -39.79 -1.41 -12.47
N ASN A 149 -40.02 -1.50 -11.17
CA ASN A 149 -41.27 -2.10 -10.68
C ASN A 149 -41.82 -1.27 -9.54
N LEU A 150 -43.07 -0.84 -9.76
CA LEU A 150 -44.01 -0.27 -8.80
C LEU A 150 -44.08 -1.09 -7.51
#